data_AF-A0AAV7IH39-F1
#
_entry.id   AF-A0AAV7IH39-F1
#
_cell.length_a   1.000
_cell.length_b   1.000
_cell.length_c   1.000
_cell.angle_alpha   90.00
_cell.angle_beta   90.00
_cell.angle_gamma   90.00
#
_symmetry.space_group_name_H-M   'P 1'
#
loop_
_entity.id
_entity.type
_entity.pdbx_description
1 polymer ?
#
loop_
_entity_poly.entity_id
_entity_poly.type
_entity_poly.pdbx_seq_one_letter_code
_entity_poly.pdbx_strand_id
1 'polypeptide(L)'
;MWEERTCKQARQWQHWGSGCYQYRCEAGRLHIMVANFTYTCYHAGQKLTIKIIQNEWLHKGALICPPCKEICQQELKEKGEWCKPGDEHPPSTFYHQDHLQCSAVGNLPVILLTVGTTVLSYVILR
;
A
#
# COMPACT_ATOMS: atom_id res chain seq x y z
N MET A 1 1.48 15.07 3.17
CA MET A 1 2.65 14.75 2.35
C MET A 1 2.54 13.29 1.91
N TRP A 2 2.72 13.00 0.63
CA TRP A 2 2.73 11.64 0.09
C TRP A 2 4.17 11.20 -0.23
N GLU A 3 4.44 9.91 -0.10
CA GLU A 3 5.75 9.31 -0.36
C GLU A 3 5.59 8.10 -1.27
N GLU A 4 6.45 7.99 -2.28
CA GLU A 4 6.61 6.79 -3.11
C GLU A 4 7.99 6.19 -2.85
N ARG A 5 8.07 4.88 -2.59
CA ARG A 5 9.33 4.18 -2.32
C ARG A 5 9.49 2.90 -3.12
N THR A 6 10.70 2.68 -3.59
CA THR A 6 11.25 1.36 -3.91
C THR A 6 12.44 1.08 -2.99
N CYS A 7 13.05 -0.11 -3.11
CA CYS A 7 14.26 -0.43 -2.34
C CYS A 7 15.47 0.43 -2.74
N LYS A 8 15.42 1.11 -3.90
CA LYS A 8 16.53 1.91 -4.44
C LYS A 8 16.27 3.42 -4.41
N GLN A 9 15.01 3.84 -4.37
CA GLN A 9 14.63 5.25 -4.54
C GLN A 9 13.43 5.61 -3.64
N ALA A 10 13.42 6.83 -3.11
CA ALA A 10 12.28 7.43 -2.45
C ALA A 10 11.97 8.81 -3.07
N ARG A 11 10.68 9.15 -3.17
CA ARG A 11 10.17 10.42 -3.71
C ARG A 11 9.11 10.97 -2.79
N GLN A 12 9.12 12.28 -2.56
CA GLN A 12 8.13 12.96 -1.73
C GLN A 12 7.30 13.91 -2.61
N TRP A 13 5.99 13.77 -2.55
CA TRP A 13 5.07 14.58 -3.34
C TRP A 13 4.21 15.47 -2.46
N GLN A 14 4.17 16.78 -2.79
CA GLN A 14 3.29 17.72 -2.10
C GLN A 14 1.82 17.51 -2.49
N HIS A 15 1.57 17.12 -3.75
CA HIS A 15 0.21 17.08 -4.33
C HIS A 15 -0.16 15.77 -5.06
N TRP A 16 0.76 14.83 -5.29
CA TRP A 16 0.47 13.66 -6.15
C TRP A 16 -0.63 12.73 -5.61
N GLY A 17 -0.84 12.67 -4.29
CA GLY A 17 -1.92 11.89 -3.69
C GLY A 17 -3.16 12.70 -3.25
N SER A 18 -3.34 13.92 -3.75
CA SER A 18 -4.59 14.69 -3.62
C SER A 18 -5.42 14.60 -4.90
N GLY A 19 -5.60 13.38 -5.41
CA GLY A 19 -6.36 13.11 -6.63
C GLY A 19 -7.84 12.80 -6.37
N CYS A 20 -8.58 12.53 -7.44
CA CYS A 20 -9.95 12.02 -7.38
C CYS A 20 -9.92 10.51 -7.15
N TYR A 21 -10.61 10.05 -6.12
CA TYR A 21 -10.77 8.63 -5.82
C TYR A 21 -12.19 8.19 -6.16
N GLN A 22 -12.33 6.95 -6.61
CA GLN A 22 -13.66 6.36 -6.74
C GLN A 22 -14.28 6.22 -5.34
N TYR A 23 -15.59 6.40 -5.24
CA TYR A 23 -16.31 6.25 -3.98
C TYR A 23 -17.65 5.55 -4.18
N ARG A 24 -18.23 5.07 -3.08
CA ARG A 24 -19.59 4.53 -3.01
C ARG A 24 -20.28 5.00 -1.74
N CYS A 25 -21.60 5.14 -1.83
CA CYS A 25 -22.46 5.52 -0.72
C CYS A 25 -23.37 4.34 -0.35
N GLU A 26 -23.03 3.68 0.75
CA GLU A 26 -23.67 2.43 1.17
C GLU A 26 -23.80 2.38 2.70
N ALA A 27 -24.93 1.86 3.18
CA ALA A 27 -25.25 1.72 4.60
C ALA A 27 -25.13 3.03 5.39
N GLY A 28 -25.52 4.14 4.77
CA GLY A 28 -25.44 5.49 5.34
C GLY A 28 -24.02 6.02 5.55
N ARG A 29 -22.99 5.48 4.89
CA ARG A 29 -21.60 5.95 4.98
C ARG A 29 -20.94 6.12 3.61
N LEU A 30 -19.91 6.96 3.57
CA LEU A 30 -19.03 7.15 2.43
C LEU A 30 -17.89 6.12 2.47
N HIS A 31 -17.69 5.41 1.38
CA HIS A 31 -16.61 4.44 1.19
C HIS A 31 -15.71 4.89 0.05
N ILE A 32 -14.42 5.07 0.31
CA ILE A 32 -13.41 5.50 -0.67
C ILE A 32 -12.65 4.26 -1.15
N MET A 33 -12.55 4.08 -2.46
CA MET A 33 -11.81 2.98 -3.08
C MET A 33 -10.44 3.48 -3.54
N VAL A 34 -9.38 2.83 -3.06
CA VAL A 34 -8.00 3.11 -3.45
C VAL A 34 -7.38 1.81 -3.95
N ALA A 35 -7.06 1.77 -5.24
CA ALA A 35 -6.72 0.53 -5.94
C ALA A 35 -7.78 -0.55 -5.73
N ASN A 36 -7.44 -1.68 -5.11
CA ASN A 36 -8.35 -2.80 -4.86
C ASN A 36 -8.92 -2.84 -3.42
N PHE A 37 -8.71 -1.77 -2.65
CA PHE A 37 -9.12 -1.71 -1.24
C PHE A 37 -10.15 -0.62 -0.99
N THR A 38 -11.10 -0.93 -0.13
CA THR A 38 -12.17 -0.01 0.27
C THR A 38 -11.94 0.47 1.69
N TYR A 39 -12.07 1.78 1.89
CA TYR A 39 -11.87 2.46 3.16
C TYR A 39 -13.14 3.20 3.55
N THR A 40 -13.58 3.03 4.80
CA THR A 40 -14.83 3.61 5.29
C THR A 40 -14.58 4.91 6.04
N CYS A 41 -15.33 5.94 5.67
CA CYS A 41 -15.41 7.20 6.41
C CYS A 41 -16.54 7.12 7.44
N TYR A 42 -16.16 7.13 8.71
CA TYR A 42 -17.07 7.14 9.87
C TYR A 42 -17.46 8.57 10.23
N HIS A 43 -16.56 9.53 10.08
CA HIS A 43 -16.85 10.94 10.33
C HIS A 43 -16.01 11.87 9.43
N ALA A 44 -16.41 13.13 9.34
CA ALA A 44 -15.64 14.17 8.65
C ALA A 44 -14.29 14.40 9.33
N GLY A 45 -13.24 14.62 8.53
CA GLY A 45 -11.88 14.84 9.04
C GLY A 45 -11.14 13.57 9.47
N GLN A 46 -11.77 12.38 9.42
CA GLN A 46 -11.09 11.12 9.70
C GLN A 46 -9.89 10.93 8.76
N LYS A 47 -8.75 10.56 9.34
CA LYS A 47 -7.51 10.31 8.59
C LYS A 47 -7.36 8.83 8.26
N LEU A 48 -7.48 8.48 7.00
CA LEU A 48 -7.21 7.14 6.47
C LEU A 48 -5.74 7.03 6.09
N THR A 49 -4.99 6.11 6.69
CA THR A 49 -3.58 5.87 6.31
C THR A 49 -3.55 4.91 5.14
N ILE A 50 -2.95 5.33 4.03
CA ILE A 50 -2.84 4.55 2.81
C ILE A 50 -1.42 4.05 2.68
N LYS A 51 -1.27 2.74 2.47
CA LYS A 51 0.02 2.09 2.26
C LYS A 51 -0.17 0.91 1.30
N ILE A 52 0.06 1.15 0.01
CA ILE A 52 -0.21 0.17 -1.05
C ILE A 52 0.96 0.09 -2.02
N ILE A 53 1.23 -1.09 -2.56
CA ILE A 53 2.20 -1.28 -3.64
C ILE A 53 1.46 -1.27 -4.98
N GLN A 54 1.89 -0.39 -5.88
CA GLN A 54 1.39 -0.33 -7.24
C GLN A 54 2.53 0.03 -8.19
N ASN A 55 2.63 -0.71 -9.30
CA ASN A 55 3.72 -0.58 -10.28
C ASN A 55 5.12 -0.71 -9.65
N GLU A 56 5.30 -1.61 -8.69
CA GLU A 56 6.55 -1.81 -7.92
C GLU A 56 6.94 -0.66 -6.96
N TRP A 57 6.08 0.34 -6.79
CA TRP A 57 6.29 1.43 -5.84
C TRP A 57 5.36 1.28 -4.64
N LEU A 58 5.90 1.41 -3.43
CA LEU A 58 5.13 1.59 -2.21
C LEU A 58 4.67 3.04 -2.10
N HIS A 59 3.36 3.25 -2.24
CA HIS A 59 2.69 4.53 -2.05
C HIS A 59 2.23 4.64 -0.60
N LYS A 60 2.77 5.63 0.11
CA LYS A 60 2.46 5.89 1.51
C LYS A 60 1.91 7.31 1.67
N GLY A 61 0.76 7.44 2.29
CA GLY A 61 0.14 8.74 2.54
C GLY A 61 -1.09 8.65 3.41
N ALA A 62 -1.91 9.70 3.34
CA ALA A 62 -3.17 9.73 4.05
C ALA A 62 -4.24 10.48 3.27
N LEU A 63 -5.47 9.99 3.38
CA LEU A 63 -6.67 10.65 2.89
C LEU A 63 -7.46 11.20 4.07
N ILE A 64 -8.04 12.39 3.90
CA ILE A 64 -8.92 13.01 4.89
C ILE A 64 -10.35 12.86 4.39
N CYS A 65 -11.19 12.21 5.19
CA CYS A 65 -12.58 11.98 4.84
C CYS A 65 -13.36 13.30 4.76
N PRO A 66 -14.04 13.59 3.63
CA PRO A 66 -14.96 14.71 3.55
C PRO A 66 -16.25 14.41 4.35
N PRO A 67 -17.08 15.43 4.60
CA PRO A 67 -18.40 15.22 5.18
C PRO A 67 -19.28 14.32 4.29
N CYS A 68 -19.87 13.26 4.87
CA CYS A 68 -20.75 12.34 4.14
C CYS A 68 -21.89 13.08 3.42
N LYS A 69 -22.45 14.12 4.06
CA LYS A 69 -23.57 14.89 3.51
C LYS A 69 -23.22 15.67 2.24
N GLU A 70 -21.94 16.00 2.03
CA GLU A 70 -21.52 16.73 0.82
C GLU A 70 -21.39 15.81 -0.39
N ILE A 71 -21.06 14.53 -0.17
CA ILE A 71 -20.78 13.56 -1.25
C ILE A 71 -21.96 12.61 -1.50
N CYS A 72 -22.60 12.12 -0.43
CA CYS A 72 -23.53 11.00 -0.48
C CYS A 72 -25.01 11.37 -0.25
N GLN A 73 -25.31 12.61 0.17
CA GLN A 73 -26.66 12.96 0.62
C GLN A 73 -27.74 12.74 -0.44
N GLN A 74 -27.44 13.04 -1.71
CA GLN A 74 -28.39 12.85 -2.81
C GLN A 74 -28.63 11.37 -3.09
N GLU A 75 -27.58 10.59 -3.30
CA GLU A 75 -27.66 9.15 -3.62
C GLU A 75 -28.33 8.35 -2.49
N LEU A 76 -27.99 8.64 -1.23
CA LEU A 76 -28.62 7.96 -0.09
C LEU A 76 -30.10 8.31 0.02
N LYS A 77 -30.48 9.58 -0.23
CA LYS A 77 -31.88 10.00 -0.19
C LYS A 77 -32.73 9.28 -1.24
N GLU A 78 -32.20 9.07 -2.43
CA GLU A 78 -32.86 8.28 -3.49
C GLU A 78 -33.09 6.83 -3.07
N LYS A 79 -32.19 6.27 -2.25
CA LYS A 79 -32.31 4.93 -1.65
C LYS A 79 -33.17 4.90 -0.37
N GLY A 80 -33.70 6.03 0.10
CA GLY A 80 -34.39 6.13 1.39
C GLY A 80 -33.47 6.01 2.61
N GLU A 81 -32.17 6.13 2.42
CA GLU A 81 -31.14 6.15 3.47
C GLU A 81 -30.69 7.58 3.81
N TRP A 82 -29.93 7.72 4.89
CA TRP A 82 -29.30 8.99 5.29
C TRP A 82 -27.89 8.77 5.82
N CYS A 83 -27.07 9.81 5.76
CA CYS A 83 -25.75 9.79 6.37
C CYS A 83 -25.87 9.58 7.89
N LYS A 84 -25.22 8.51 8.38
CA LYS A 84 -25.09 8.24 9.81
C LYS A 84 -24.30 9.36 10.50
N PRO A 85 -24.53 9.60 11.81
CA PRO A 85 -23.69 10.48 12.59
C PRO A 85 -22.24 9.98 12.62
N GLY A 86 -21.32 10.86 13.01
CA GLY A 86 -19.94 10.50 13.23
C GLY A 86 -19.83 9.52 14.41
N ASP A 87 -19.12 8.41 14.20
CA ASP A 87 -18.89 7.37 15.21
C ASP A 87 -17.40 7.05 15.31
N GLU A 88 -17.02 6.31 16.36
CA GLU A 88 -15.66 5.81 16.54
C GLU A 88 -15.24 4.97 15.32
N HIS A 89 -14.07 5.29 14.77
CA HIS A 89 -13.51 4.54 13.64
C HIS A 89 -12.58 3.42 14.15
N PRO A 90 -12.42 2.32 13.40
CA PRO A 90 -11.44 1.30 13.74
C PRO A 90 -10.00 1.88 13.67
N PRO A 91 -9.02 1.27 14.37
CA PRO A 91 -7.65 1.73 14.33
C PRO A 91 -7.08 1.69 12.90
N SER A 92 -6.07 2.50 12.59
CA SER A 92 -5.49 2.57 11.24
C SER A 92 -4.88 1.26 10.73
N THR A 93 -4.55 0.34 11.65
CA THR A 93 -4.06 -1.02 11.35
C THR A 93 -5.15 -1.98 10.88
N PHE A 94 -6.43 -1.59 11.00
CA PHE A 94 -7.56 -2.38 10.53
C PHE A 94 -7.59 -2.49 8.99
N TYR A 95 -7.20 -1.43 8.30
CA TYR A 95 -7.15 -1.40 6.85
C TYR A 95 -5.88 -2.07 6.32
N HIS A 96 -5.94 -2.50 5.06
CA HIS A 96 -4.82 -3.14 4.37
C HIS A 96 -3.59 -2.23 4.33
N GLN A 97 -2.42 -2.82 4.55
CA GLN A 97 -1.13 -2.13 4.51
C GLN A 97 -0.06 -3.03 3.88
N ASP A 98 0.45 -2.61 2.73
CA ASP A 98 1.58 -3.29 2.09
C ASP A 98 2.90 -2.96 2.78
N HIS A 99 3.87 -3.87 2.68
CA HIS A 99 5.21 -3.67 3.19
C HIS A 99 6.23 -3.93 2.08
N LEU A 100 7.09 -2.96 1.84
CA LEU A 100 8.19 -3.10 0.89
C LEU A 100 9.25 -4.03 1.49
N GLN A 101 9.45 -5.20 0.88
CA GLN A 101 10.47 -6.17 1.26
C GLN A 101 11.73 -5.92 0.44
N CYS A 102 12.84 -5.60 1.11
CA CYS A 102 14.11 -5.31 0.45
C CYS A 102 15.15 -6.34 0.88
N SER A 103 15.62 -7.14 -0.07
CA SER A 103 16.74 -8.07 0.14
C SER A 103 18.04 -7.38 -0.26
N ALA A 104 19.02 -7.38 0.64
CA ALA A 104 20.40 -7.17 0.23
C ALA A 104 20.86 -8.47 -0.44
N VAL A 105 20.83 -8.52 -1.78
CA VAL A 105 21.62 -9.53 -2.50
C VAL A 105 23.08 -9.12 -2.32
N GLY A 106 23.66 -9.51 -1.19
CA GLY A 106 25.11 -9.57 -1.05
C GLY A 106 25.58 -10.66 -2.00
N ASN A 107 26.46 -10.31 -2.95
CA ASN A 107 27.19 -11.31 -3.73
C ASN A 107 27.96 -12.20 -2.74
N LEU A 108 27.38 -13.32 -2.34
CA LEU A 108 28.15 -14.38 -1.69
C LEU A 108 29.12 -14.89 -2.76
N PRO A 109 30.45 -14.81 -2.55
CA PRO A 109 31.39 -15.38 -3.50
C PRO A 109 31.08 -16.88 -3.59
N VAL A 110 30.84 -17.37 -4.80
CA VAL A 110 30.79 -18.80 -5.08
C VAL A 110 32.20 -19.32 -4.80
N ILE A 111 32.42 -19.88 -3.60
CA ILE A 111 33.65 -20.58 -3.25
C ILE A 111 33.63 -21.88 -4.05
N LEU A 112 34.18 -21.86 -5.26
CA LEU A 112 34.50 -23.05 -6.04
C LEU A 112 35.60 -23.82 -5.28
N LEU A 113 35.21 -24.87 -4.58
CA LEU A 113 36.15 -25.87 -4.05
C LEU A 113 36.64 -26.74 -5.22
N THR A 114 37.67 -26.30 -5.95
CA THR A 114 38.43 -27.19 -6.84
C THR A 114 39.38 -28.03 -5.99
N VAL A 115 38.86 -29.11 -5.39
CA VAL A 115 39.69 -30.14 -4.75
C VAL A 115 40.29 -31.02 -5.85
N GLY A 116 41.61 -31.17 -5.79
CA GLY A 116 42.46 -31.65 -6.87
C GLY A 116 42.15 -33.04 -7.41
N THR A 117 42.07 -33.15 -8.73
CA THR A 117 42.15 -34.41 -9.47
C THR A 117 43.44 -34.55 -10.29
N THR A 118 44.39 -33.59 -10.21
CA THR A 118 45.61 -33.62 -11.04
C THR A 118 46.69 -34.61 -10.59
N VAL A 119 46.51 -35.35 -9.48
CA VAL A 119 47.53 -36.28 -8.97
C VAL A 119 47.42 -37.69 -9.59
N LEU A 120 46.28 -38.08 -10.16
CA LEU A 120 46.10 -39.46 -10.65
C LEU A 120 46.72 -39.73 -12.04
N SER A 121 47.04 -38.70 -12.82
CA SER A 121 47.64 -38.89 -14.16
C SER A 121 49.17 -39.05 -14.14
N TYR A 122 49.85 -38.66 -13.06
CA TYR A 122 51.31 -38.74 -12.97
C TYR A 122 51.85 -40.08 -12.47
N VAL A 123 51.01 -40.92 -11.85
CA VAL A 123 51.45 -42.20 -11.26
C VAL A 123 51.39 -43.38 -12.25
N ILE A 124 50.76 -43.21 -13.42
CA ILE A 124 50.61 -44.30 -14.42
C ILE A 124 51.75 -44.29 -15.47
N LEU A 125 52.62 -43.28 -15.49
CA LEU A 125 53.76 -43.17 -16.44
C LEU A 125 55.13 -43.15 -15.76
N ARG A 126 55.37 -44.03 -14.78
CA ARG A 126 56.73 -44.36 -14.36
C ARG A 126 56.89 -45.83 -14.00
#